data_AF-A0A970WP73-F1
#
_entry.id   AF-A0A970WP73-F1
#
_cell.length_a   1.000
_cell.length_b   1.000
_cell.length_c   1.000
_cell.angle_alpha   90.00
_cell.angle_beta   90.00
_cell.angle_gamma   90.00
#
_symmetry.space_group_name_H-M   'P 1'
#
loop_
_entity.id
_entity.type
_entity.pdbx_description
1 polymer ?
#
loop_
_entity_poly.entity_id
_entity_poly.type
_entity_poly.pdbx_seq_one_letter_code
_entity_poly.pdbx_strand_id
1 'polypeptide(L)'
;MQFPFLLAVLAALVIAENCPPGPVDGVVWRSELTAVAIVLVVIVAQAITSVTALQMRRHPEDFDRILSSSGRWRRMHTFLWIGSVALVSLGTGWPQIVRFNWGLDGTFLLDELLILVPALLPLMLSWVAFYGIEQAAYSARLAVGKTVAGPAPSLKHFFALHARHYLGVMLVPILLLLAAQDAVALWLPGLSGSGWSIVAYAAPIGLLVAFFPFLLRRLWKTRPLEHGPLRERLTALSVRARLPVRDILIWETRGVIVNAAVAGWVPGYRYVFLTDGLIDRLTAEQIEAVFGHELGHIRRRHLLLRGLIMLAPLSLMFAVELAWPQSVGLLESITTRLSAATQLPLAIAVLALLSSYAYFVFGGYCRLLETDADIFACRMLETETPDEACRVFISALERLGAESGLDRHKSTWQHPSIARRTLALADACCDPQRHARFERRIRHLNWLLAVCVVSPAVVAMFT
;
A
#
# COMPACT_ATOMS: atom_id res chain seq x y z
N MET A 1 4.47 -3.37 -8.37
CA MET A 1 4.31 -4.76 -7.86
C MET A 1 3.42 -4.81 -6.61
N GLN A 2 3.47 -3.80 -5.72
CA GLN A 2 2.64 -3.77 -4.49
C GLN A 2 1.11 -3.85 -4.74
N PHE A 3 0.57 -2.97 -5.58
CA PHE A 3 -0.86 -2.97 -5.90
C PHE A 3 -1.34 -4.26 -6.62
N PRO A 4 -0.61 -4.77 -7.65
CA PRO A 4 -0.89 -6.10 -8.23
C PRO A 4 -0.93 -7.24 -7.22
N PHE A 5 -0.03 -7.23 -6.23
CA PHE A 5 0.01 -8.27 -5.20
C PHE A 5 -1.27 -8.30 -4.37
N LEU A 6 -1.60 -7.13 -3.80
CA LEU A 6 -2.79 -6.97 -2.98
C LEU A 6 -4.07 -7.32 -3.77
N LEU A 7 -4.16 -6.88 -5.02
CA LEU A 7 -5.28 -7.18 -5.89
C LEU A 7 -5.45 -8.68 -6.11
N ALA A 8 -4.37 -9.42 -6.40
CA ALA A 8 -4.45 -10.87 -6.63
C ALA A 8 -4.86 -11.64 -5.36
N VAL A 9 -4.32 -11.26 -4.19
CA VAL A 9 -4.69 -11.88 -2.90
C VAL A 9 -6.15 -11.60 -2.57
N LEU A 10 -6.59 -10.35 -2.64
CA LEU A 10 -7.99 -10.00 -2.36
C LEU A 10 -8.95 -10.63 -3.36
N ALA A 11 -8.60 -10.66 -4.66
CA ALA A 11 -9.43 -11.32 -5.65
C ALA A 11 -9.56 -12.82 -5.38
N ALA A 12 -8.46 -13.52 -5.05
CA ALA A 12 -8.50 -14.94 -4.72
C ALA A 12 -9.39 -15.23 -3.51
N LEU A 13 -9.30 -14.42 -2.44
CA LEU A 13 -10.14 -14.56 -1.25
C LEU A 13 -11.61 -14.25 -1.54
N VAL A 14 -11.91 -13.18 -2.28
CA VAL A 14 -13.28 -12.82 -2.66
C VAL A 14 -13.89 -13.90 -3.56
N ILE A 15 -13.13 -14.43 -4.53
CA ILE A 15 -13.60 -15.53 -5.40
C ILE A 15 -13.86 -16.79 -4.57
N ALA A 16 -12.99 -17.11 -3.61
CA ALA A 16 -13.20 -18.24 -2.72
C ALA A 16 -14.47 -18.09 -1.88
N GLU A 17 -14.71 -16.91 -1.32
CA GLU A 17 -15.88 -16.65 -0.49
C GLU A 17 -17.20 -16.74 -1.28
N ASN A 18 -17.15 -16.45 -2.58
CA ASN A 18 -18.31 -16.50 -3.46
C ASN A 18 -18.34 -17.75 -4.37
N CYS A 19 -17.54 -18.78 -4.07
CA CYS A 19 -17.54 -19.99 -4.88
C CYS A 19 -18.81 -20.84 -4.62
N PRO A 20 -19.30 -21.59 -5.63
CA PRO A 20 -20.48 -22.44 -5.43
C PRO A 20 -20.25 -23.47 -4.32
N PRO A 21 -21.22 -23.66 -3.40
CA PRO A 21 -21.07 -24.63 -2.33
C PRO A 21 -21.08 -26.05 -2.89
N GLY A 22 -20.08 -26.85 -2.49
CA GLY A 22 -19.98 -28.27 -2.83
C GLY A 22 -18.73 -28.66 -3.63
N PRO A 23 -18.44 -29.98 -3.69
CA PRO A 23 -17.26 -30.51 -4.34
C PRO A 23 -17.34 -30.38 -5.87
N VAL A 24 -16.18 -30.39 -6.52
CA VAL A 24 -16.06 -30.45 -7.98
C VAL A 24 -15.54 -31.80 -8.44
N ASP A 25 -16.01 -32.24 -9.61
CA ASP A 25 -15.50 -33.45 -10.28
C ASP A 25 -14.14 -33.20 -10.94
N GLY A 26 -13.37 -34.28 -11.12
CA GLY A 26 -12.11 -34.22 -11.87
C GLY A 26 -10.98 -33.51 -11.12
N VAL A 27 -10.92 -33.68 -9.80
CA VAL A 27 -9.91 -33.07 -8.91
C VAL A 27 -8.49 -33.21 -9.43
N VAL A 28 -8.13 -34.38 -9.99
CA VAL A 28 -6.78 -34.66 -10.50
C VAL A 28 -6.41 -33.70 -11.63
N TRP A 29 -7.16 -33.66 -12.73
CA TRP A 29 -6.82 -32.81 -13.87
C TRP A 29 -6.90 -31.31 -13.53
N ARG A 30 -7.82 -30.92 -12.64
CA ARG A 30 -7.93 -29.53 -12.16
C ARG A 30 -6.68 -29.13 -11.36
N SER A 31 -6.19 -30.02 -10.51
CA SER A 31 -4.96 -29.81 -9.74
C SER A 31 -3.72 -29.79 -10.64
N GLU A 32 -3.65 -30.67 -11.63
CA GLU A 32 -2.60 -30.66 -12.65
C GLU A 32 -2.59 -29.35 -13.45
N LEU A 33 -3.76 -28.86 -13.87
CA LEU A 33 -3.89 -27.59 -14.58
C LEU A 33 -3.41 -26.41 -13.72
N THR A 34 -3.75 -26.40 -12.41
CA THR A 34 -3.22 -25.44 -11.44
C THR A 34 -1.70 -25.51 -11.35
N ALA A 35 -1.12 -26.71 -11.25
CA ALA A 35 0.32 -26.90 -11.20
C ALA A 35 1.01 -26.40 -12.49
N VAL A 36 0.44 -26.69 -13.66
CA VAL A 36 0.91 -26.20 -14.96
C VAL A 36 0.88 -24.68 -15.02
N ALA A 37 -0.21 -24.04 -14.55
CA ALA A 37 -0.30 -22.58 -14.51
C ALA A 37 0.79 -21.95 -13.62
N ILE A 38 1.04 -22.54 -12.44
CA ILE A 38 2.11 -22.10 -11.53
C ILE A 38 3.48 -22.23 -12.20
N VAL A 39 3.78 -23.40 -12.80
CA VAL A 39 5.05 -23.66 -13.47
C VAL A 39 5.27 -22.72 -14.66
N LEU A 40 4.24 -22.44 -15.45
CA LEU A 40 4.32 -21.53 -16.61
C LEU A 40 4.76 -20.12 -16.20
N VAL A 41 4.19 -19.57 -15.12
CA VAL A 41 4.58 -18.24 -14.60
C VAL A 41 6.06 -18.21 -14.24
N VAL A 42 6.54 -19.26 -13.57
CA VAL A 42 7.95 -19.38 -13.13
C VAL A 42 8.89 -19.56 -14.33
N ILE A 43 8.52 -20.37 -15.32
CA ILE A 43 9.30 -20.54 -16.56
C ILE A 43 9.47 -19.20 -17.27
N VAL A 44 8.41 -18.39 -17.37
CA VAL A 44 8.49 -17.06 -17.98
C VAL A 44 9.40 -16.13 -17.17
N ALA A 45 9.34 -16.16 -15.83
CA ALA A 45 10.26 -15.40 -14.99
C ALA A 45 11.74 -15.81 -15.22
N GLN A 46 11.99 -17.11 -15.34
CA GLN A 46 13.31 -17.66 -15.60
C GLN A 46 13.81 -17.28 -17.00
N ALA A 47 12.95 -17.33 -18.02
CA ALA A 47 13.30 -16.92 -19.39
C ALA A 47 13.69 -15.44 -19.44
N ILE A 48 12.89 -14.57 -18.83
CA ILE A 48 13.19 -13.12 -18.72
C ILE A 48 14.53 -12.91 -18.03
N THR A 49 14.77 -13.62 -16.93
CA THR A 49 16.02 -13.53 -16.16
C THR A 49 17.21 -13.96 -17.01
N SER A 50 17.15 -15.14 -17.62
CA SER A 50 18.24 -15.69 -18.43
C SER A 50 18.62 -14.78 -19.59
N VAL A 51 17.63 -14.24 -20.33
CA VAL A 51 17.87 -13.31 -21.45
C VAL A 51 18.49 -12.00 -20.94
N THR A 52 17.92 -11.42 -19.88
CA THR A 52 18.41 -10.14 -19.32
C THR A 52 19.84 -10.30 -18.77
N ALA A 53 20.10 -11.37 -18.03
CA ALA A 53 21.41 -11.65 -17.46
C ALA A 53 22.46 -11.92 -18.54
N LEU A 54 22.09 -12.64 -19.62
CA LEU A 54 22.98 -12.87 -20.76
C LEU A 54 23.33 -11.56 -21.47
N GLN A 55 22.35 -10.68 -21.69
CA GLN A 55 22.58 -9.37 -22.29
C GLN A 55 23.52 -8.51 -21.44
N MET A 56 23.32 -8.47 -20.12
CA MET A 56 24.19 -7.71 -19.20
C MET A 56 25.62 -8.25 -19.15
N ARG A 57 25.80 -9.58 -19.28
CA ARG A 57 27.14 -10.18 -19.32
C ARG A 57 27.88 -9.90 -20.64
N ARG A 58 27.15 -9.79 -21.76
CA ARG A 58 27.72 -9.50 -23.08
C ARG A 58 28.02 -8.00 -23.28
N HIS A 59 27.15 -7.15 -22.74
CA HIS A 59 27.22 -5.69 -22.88
C HIS A 59 27.12 -5.02 -21.51
N PRO A 60 28.14 -5.17 -20.65
CA PRO A 60 28.13 -4.58 -19.30
C PRO A 60 28.01 -3.05 -19.33
N GLU A 61 28.52 -2.39 -20.37
CA GLU A 61 28.41 -0.94 -20.61
C GLU A 61 26.94 -0.45 -20.71
N ASP A 62 26.05 -1.28 -21.23
CA ASP A 62 24.65 -0.95 -21.48
C ASP A 62 23.71 -1.37 -20.33
N PHE A 63 24.26 -1.75 -19.16
CA PHE A 63 23.47 -2.40 -18.11
C PHE A 63 22.28 -1.55 -17.61
N ASP A 64 22.39 -0.21 -17.55
CA ASP A 64 21.29 0.67 -17.12
C ASP A 64 20.11 0.63 -18.11
N ARG A 65 20.41 0.59 -19.42
CA ARG A 65 19.41 0.45 -20.48
C ARG A 65 18.80 -0.96 -20.48
N ILE A 66 19.60 -2.00 -20.26
CA ILE A 66 19.11 -3.37 -20.16
C ILE A 66 18.21 -3.53 -18.93
N LEU A 67 18.62 -3.00 -17.77
CA LEU A 67 17.85 -3.06 -16.53
C LEU A 67 16.52 -2.30 -16.64
N SER A 68 16.51 -1.12 -17.26
CA SER A 68 15.28 -0.35 -17.50
C SER A 68 14.34 -1.07 -18.48
N SER A 69 14.87 -1.64 -19.58
CA SER A 69 14.06 -2.40 -20.55
C SER A 69 13.47 -3.68 -19.95
N SER A 70 14.20 -4.39 -19.10
CA SER A 70 13.71 -5.57 -18.36
C SER A 70 12.51 -5.25 -17.45
N GLY A 71 12.32 -3.98 -17.08
CA GLY A 71 11.13 -3.51 -16.38
C GLY A 71 9.83 -3.74 -17.16
N ARG A 72 9.85 -3.67 -18.50
CA ARG A 72 8.68 -3.97 -19.34
C ARG A 72 8.31 -5.45 -19.26
N TRP A 73 9.30 -6.32 -19.37
CA TRP A 73 9.12 -7.77 -19.28
C TRP A 73 8.63 -8.21 -17.88
N ARG A 74 9.18 -7.62 -16.81
CA ARG A 74 8.67 -7.86 -15.44
C ARG A 74 7.20 -7.44 -15.27
N ARG A 75 6.78 -6.35 -15.92
CA ARG A 75 5.36 -5.96 -15.93
C ARG A 75 4.50 -6.99 -16.66
N MET A 76 4.92 -7.47 -17.83
CA MET A 76 4.22 -8.53 -18.56
C MET A 76 4.11 -9.81 -17.74
N HIS A 77 5.19 -10.24 -17.07
CA HIS A 77 5.16 -11.35 -16.12
C HIS A 77 4.14 -11.11 -14.99
N THR A 78 4.05 -9.89 -14.46
CA THR A 78 3.07 -9.56 -13.41
C THR A 78 1.63 -9.73 -13.91
N PHE A 79 1.35 -9.33 -15.16
CA PHE A 79 0.03 -9.55 -15.77
C PHE A 79 -0.26 -11.03 -16.03
N LEU A 80 0.73 -11.78 -16.51
CA LEU A 80 0.63 -13.24 -16.66
C LEU A 80 0.31 -13.90 -15.31
N TRP A 81 1.00 -13.50 -14.26
CA TRP A 81 0.76 -14.00 -12.90
C TRP A 81 -0.66 -13.67 -12.42
N ILE A 82 -1.13 -12.43 -12.52
CA ILE A 82 -2.52 -12.07 -12.16
C ILE A 82 -3.53 -12.89 -12.98
N GLY A 83 -3.30 -13.01 -14.29
CA GLY A 83 -4.15 -13.81 -15.18
C GLY A 83 -4.19 -15.28 -14.78
N SER A 84 -3.05 -15.85 -14.38
CA SER A 84 -2.98 -17.23 -13.89
C SER A 84 -3.74 -17.42 -12.58
N VAL A 85 -3.67 -16.47 -11.64
CA VAL A 85 -4.42 -16.51 -10.38
C VAL A 85 -5.92 -16.46 -10.65
N ALA A 86 -6.36 -15.56 -11.53
CA ALA A 86 -7.76 -15.46 -11.93
C ALA A 86 -8.26 -16.74 -12.63
N LEU A 87 -7.47 -17.28 -13.56
CA LEU A 87 -7.79 -18.52 -14.28
C LEU A 87 -7.89 -19.72 -13.33
N VAL A 88 -6.96 -19.86 -12.38
CA VAL A 88 -7.00 -20.93 -11.39
C VAL A 88 -8.21 -20.76 -10.48
N SER A 89 -8.42 -19.56 -9.92
CA SER A 89 -9.48 -19.31 -8.96
C SER A 89 -10.88 -19.48 -9.57
N LEU A 90 -11.09 -19.04 -10.82
CA LEU A 90 -12.40 -19.10 -11.49
C LEU A 90 -12.59 -20.38 -12.34
N GLY A 91 -11.53 -20.89 -12.98
CA GLY A 91 -11.64 -21.95 -13.98
C GLY A 91 -11.44 -23.35 -13.42
N THR A 92 -10.48 -23.52 -12.49
CA THR A 92 -10.17 -24.85 -11.95
C THR A 92 -11.08 -25.25 -10.80
N GLY A 93 -11.80 -24.30 -10.18
CA GLY A 93 -12.56 -24.55 -8.94
C GLY A 93 -11.64 -24.78 -7.74
N TRP A 94 -10.43 -24.18 -7.74
CA TRP A 94 -9.45 -24.36 -6.68
C TRP A 94 -10.01 -24.15 -5.26
N PRO A 95 -10.82 -23.09 -4.98
CA PRO A 95 -11.43 -22.94 -3.66
C PRO A 95 -12.33 -24.11 -3.26
N GLN A 96 -13.10 -24.65 -4.21
CA GLN A 96 -14.00 -25.79 -3.96
C GLN A 96 -13.22 -27.08 -3.70
N ILE A 97 -12.09 -27.27 -4.40
CA ILE A 97 -11.18 -28.40 -4.14
C ILE A 97 -10.66 -28.33 -2.70
N VAL A 98 -10.17 -27.17 -2.28
CA VAL A 98 -9.63 -26.97 -0.93
C VAL A 98 -10.71 -27.14 0.14
N ARG A 99 -11.83 -26.41 0.03
CA ARG A 99 -12.88 -26.40 1.05
C ARG A 99 -13.65 -27.71 1.10
N PHE A 100 -14.14 -28.21 -0.04
CA PHE A 100 -15.09 -29.31 -0.08
C PHE A 100 -14.47 -30.66 -0.43
N ASN A 101 -13.61 -30.75 -1.45
CA ASN A 101 -13.00 -32.04 -1.82
C ASN A 101 -11.95 -32.49 -0.77
N TRP A 102 -11.22 -31.57 -0.15
CA TRP A 102 -10.30 -31.88 0.95
C TRP A 102 -10.93 -31.76 2.34
N GLY A 103 -12.17 -31.27 2.43
CA GLY A 103 -12.91 -31.16 3.70
C GLY A 103 -12.30 -30.16 4.68
N LEU A 104 -11.76 -29.05 4.17
CA LEU A 104 -11.12 -28.00 4.98
C LEU A 104 -12.01 -26.77 5.19
N ASP A 105 -13.26 -26.81 4.73
CA ASP A 105 -14.22 -25.72 4.94
C ASP A 105 -14.38 -25.39 6.43
N GLY A 106 -14.22 -24.11 6.78
CA GLY A 106 -14.30 -23.63 8.17
C GLY A 106 -13.13 -24.05 9.07
N THR A 107 -12.03 -24.56 8.52
CA THR A 107 -10.81 -24.84 9.29
C THR A 107 -10.04 -23.54 9.54
N PHE A 108 -9.83 -23.19 10.80
CA PHE A 108 -9.17 -21.92 11.20
C PHE A 108 -7.93 -21.58 10.35
N LEU A 109 -8.05 -20.55 9.49
CA LEU A 109 -7.07 -20.06 8.51
C LEU A 109 -6.51 -21.04 7.47
N LEU A 110 -6.75 -22.33 7.59
CA LEU A 110 -6.00 -23.32 6.83
C LEU A 110 -6.48 -23.37 5.38
N ASP A 111 -7.78 -23.29 5.15
CA ASP A 111 -8.32 -23.22 3.80
C ASP A 111 -7.92 -21.91 3.12
N GLU A 112 -7.95 -20.74 3.78
CA GLU A 112 -7.48 -19.49 3.15
C GLU A 112 -6.01 -19.56 2.75
N LEU A 113 -5.15 -20.14 3.59
CA LEU A 113 -3.73 -20.31 3.26
C LEU A 113 -3.53 -21.19 2.02
N LEU A 114 -4.29 -22.28 1.90
CA LEU A 114 -4.22 -23.20 0.76
C LEU A 114 -4.86 -22.61 -0.50
N ILE A 115 -5.93 -21.84 -0.36
CA ILE A 115 -6.56 -21.07 -1.43
C ILE A 115 -5.60 -20.06 -2.02
N LEU A 116 -4.73 -19.46 -1.20
CA LEU A 116 -3.72 -18.49 -1.64
C LEU A 116 -2.47 -19.12 -2.27
N VAL A 117 -2.26 -20.45 -2.18
CA VAL A 117 -1.07 -21.12 -2.74
C VAL A 117 -0.84 -20.80 -4.23
N PRO A 118 -1.84 -20.88 -5.13
CA PRO A 118 -1.65 -20.55 -6.55
C PRO A 118 -1.29 -19.08 -6.80
N ALA A 119 -1.56 -18.18 -5.85
CA ALA A 119 -1.11 -16.79 -5.93
C ALA A 119 0.31 -16.61 -5.38
N LEU A 120 0.61 -17.21 -4.22
CA LEU A 120 1.85 -16.97 -3.48
C LEU A 120 3.04 -17.76 -4.03
N LEU A 121 2.84 -19.05 -4.34
CA LEU A 121 3.91 -19.94 -4.75
C LEU A 121 4.62 -19.50 -6.05
N PRO A 122 3.93 -19.26 -7.18
CA PRO A 122 4.62 -18.81 -8.40
C PRO A 122 5.29 -17.46 -8.20
N LEU A 123 4.71 -16.55 -7.41
CA LEU A 123 5.33 -15.27 -7.10
C LEU A 123 6.66 -15.43 -6.35
N MET A 124 6.69 -16.26 -5.31
CA MET A 124 7.89 -16.54 -4.51
C MET A 124 8.98 -17.20 -5.36
N LEU A 125 8.61 -18.15 -6.22
CA LEU A 125 9.53 -18.81 -7.14
C LEU A 125 10.05 -17.83 -8.22
N SER A 126 9.21 -16.93 -8.72
CA SER A 126 9.63 -15.87 -9.64
C SER A 126 10.61 -14.89 -8.99
N TRP A 127 10.54 -14.63 -7.68
CA TRP A 127 11.60 -13.86 -6.99
C TRP A 127 12.94 -14.58 -7.02
N VAL A 128 12.95 -15.90 -6.81
CA VAL A 128 14.18 -16.71 -6.91
C VAL A 128 14.76 -16.64 -8.32
N ALA A 129 13.91 -16.69 -9.35
CA ALA A 129 14.35 -16.48 -10.73
C ALA A 129 14.96 -15.07 -10.93
N PHE A 130 14.21 -14.01 -10.58
CA PHE A 130 14.65 -12.63 -10.80
C PHE A 130 15.90 -12.21 -10.02
N TYR A 131 16.25 -12.92 -8.95
CA TYR A 131 17.54 -12.75 -8.28
C TYR A 131 18.73 -12.86 -9.23
N GLY A 132 18.64 -13.65 -10.30
CA GLY A 132 19.68 -13.75 -11.33
C GLY A 132 19.93 -12.42 -12.06
N ILE A 133 18.91 -11.56 -12.19
CA ILE A 133 19.06 -10.21 -12.77
C ILE A 133 19.87 -9.31 -11.82
N GLU A 134 19.60 -9.37 -10.52
CA GLU A 134 20.35 -8.58 -9.53
C GLU A 134 21.82 -8.98 -9.48
N GLN A 135 22.13 -10.28 -9.56
CA GLN A 135 23.52 -10.74 -9.67
C GLN A 135 24.20 -10.24 -10.94
N ALA A 136 23.51 -10.34 -12.08
CA ALA A 136 24.05 -9.87 -13.36
C ALA A 136 24.30 -8.35 -13.34
N ALA A 137 23.36 -7.57 -12.78
CA ALA A 137 23.50 -6.13 -12.62
C ALA A 137 24.66 -5.77 -11.69
N TYR A 138 24.83 -6.48 -10.57
CA TYR A 138 25.97 -6.30 -9.67
C TYR A 138 27.29 -6.56 -10.40
N SER A 139 27.40 -7.67 -11.14
CA SER A 139 28.61 -8.00 -11.90
C SER A 139 28.91 -6.99 -13.01
N ALA A 140 27.89 -6.50 -13.72
CA ALA A 140 28.06 -5.50 -14.77
C ALA A 140 28.53 -4.15 -14.21
N ARG A 141 27.99 -3.72 -13.06
CA ARG A 141 28.46 -2.49 -12.38
C ARG A 141 29.94 -2.56 -12.03
N LEU A 142 30.40 -3.69 -11.52
CA LEU A 142 31.83 -3.91 -11.24
C LEU A 142 32.66 -3.92 -12.52
N ALA A 143 32.18 -4.55 -13.59
CA ALA A 143 32.89 -4.61 -14.87
C ALA A 143 33.10 -3.21 -15.51
N VAL A 144 32.15 -2.29 -15.31
CA VAL A 144 32.23 -0.90 -15.81
C VAL A 144 32.94 0.04 -14.82
N GLY A 145 33.47 -0.49 -13.70
CA GLY A 145 34.19 0.31 -12.70
C GLY A 145 33.29 1.24 -11.87
N LYS A 146 31.97 1.03 -11.84
CA LYS A 146 31.08 1.77 -10.95
C LYS A 146 31.30 1.33 -9.50
N THR A 147 31.35 2.29 -8.59
CA THR A 147 31.41 2.01 -7.15
C THR A 147 30.11 1.32 -6.71
N VAL A 148 30.24 0.16 -6.06
CA VAL A 148 29.10 -0.58 -5.49
C VAL A 148 29.26 -0.67 -3.98
N ALA A 149 28.26 -0.19 -3.25
CA ALA A 149 28.25 -0.25 -1.80
C ALA A 149 28.01 -1.70 -1.32
N GLY A 150 29.03 -2.29 -0.70
CA GLY A 150 28.94 -3.57 -0.01
C GLY A 150 29.01 -4.82 -0.89
N PRO A 151 28.90 -6.02 -0.26
CA PRO A 151 29.03 -7.30 -0.96
C PRO A 151 27.81 -7.58 -1.84
N ALA A 152 28.00 -8.48 -2.81
CA ALA A 152 26.92 -8.98 -3.66
C ALA A 152 25.71 -9.42 -2.81
N PRO A 153 24.48 -9.04 -3.19
CA PRO A 153 23.30 -9.44 -2.44
C PRO A 153 23.18 -10.98 -2.46
N SER A 154 23.00 -11.61 -1.30
CA SER A 154 22.74 -13.04 -1.22
C SER A 154 21.28 -13.36 -1.53
N LEU A 155 21.00 -14.56 -2.05
CA LEU A 155 19.62 -15.01 -2.31
C LEU A 155 18.75 -14.93 -1.05
N LYS A 156 19.30 -15.34 0.10
CA LYS A 156 18.61 -15.24 1.40
C LYS A 156 18.22 -13.80 1.73
N HIS A 157 19.13 -12.85 1.54
CA HIS A 157 18.85 -11.44 1.82
C HIS A 157 17.80 -10.87 0.85
N PHE A 158 17.95 -11.14 -0.45
CA PHE A 158 17.02 -10.70 -1.48
C PHE A 158 15.61 -11.25 -1.23
N PHE A 159 15.51 -12.56 -0.98
CA PHE A 159 14.23 -13.21 -0.70
C PHE A 159 13.62 -12.71 0.61
N ALA A 160 14.41 -12.58 1.68
CA ALA A 160 13.91 -12.07 2.96
C ALA A 160 13.38 -10.63 2.86
N LEU A 161 14.03 -9.77 2.07
CA LEU A 161 13.55 -8.42 1.79
C LEU A 161 12.19 -8.45 1.08
N HIS A 162 12.05 -9.27 0.04
CA HIS A 162 10.79 -9.43 -0.69
C HIS A 162 9.70 -10.04 0.18
N ALA A 163 10.01 -11.13 0.90
CA ALA A 163 9.06 -11.79 1.79
C ALA A 163 8.58 -10.86 2.90
N ARG A 164 9.47 -10.09 3.55
CA ARG A 164 9.06 -9.09 4.56
C ARG A 164 8.18 -8.01 3.97
N HIS A 165 8.46 -7.56 2.75
CA HIS A 165 7.72 -6.48 2.12
C HIS A 165 6.35 -6.93 1.58
N TYR A 166 6.27 -8.06 0.86
CA TYR A 166 5.02 -8.54 0.27
C TYR A 166 4.23 -9.41 1.25
N LEU A 167 4.84 -10.43 1.85
CA LEU A 167 4.13 -11.32 2.77
C LEU A 167 3.96 -10.64 4.14
N GLY A 168 5.02 -10.03 4.66
CA GLY A 168 4.97 -9.37 5.95
C GLY A 168 4.05 -8.15 5.97
N VAL A 169 4.33 -7.12 5.16
CA VAL A 169 3.59 -5.84 5.27
C VAL A 169 2.17 -5.95 4.72
N MET A 170 1.91 -6.82 3.74
CA MET A 170 0.59 -6.88 3.08
C MET A 170 -0.24 -8.10 3.48
N LEU A 171 0.35 -9.30 3.50
CA LEU A 171 -0.41 -10.53 3.78
C LEU A 171 -0.67 -10.75 5.27
N VAL A 172 0.30 -10.49 6.17
CA VAL A 172 0.10 -10.68 7.62
C VAL A 172 -1.10 -9.90 8.16
N PRO A 173 -1.31 -8.61 7.84
CA PRO A 173 -2.51 -7.89 8.28
C PRO A 173 -3.82 -8.55 7.81
N ILE A 174 -3.86 -9.06 6.57
CA ILE A 174 -5.04 -9.74 6.03
C ILE A 174 -5.30 -11.04 6.80
N LEU A 175 -4.27 -11.87 6.98
CA LEU A 175 -4.38 -13.12 7.73
C LEU A 175 -4.76 -12.89 9.19
N LEU A 176 -4.25 -11.83 9.84
CA LEU A 176 -4.66 -11.48 11.21
C LEU A 176 -6.14 -11.08 11.30
N LEU A 177 -6.68 -10.41 10.27
CA LEU A 177 -8.10 -10.08 10.22
C LEU A 177 -8.95 -11.33 10.00
N LEU A 178 -8.59 -12.19 9.05
CA LEU A 178 -9.27 -13.47 8.81
C LEU A 178 -9.25 -14.34 10.07
N ALA A 179 -8.10 -14.43 10.74
CA ALA A 179 -7.94 -15.17 11.99
C ALA A 179 -8.87 -14.66 13.09
N ALA A 180 -9.01 -13.35 13.19
CA ALA A 180 -9.91 -12.73 14.15
C ALA A 180 -11.37 -13.00 13.80
N GLN A 181 -11.73 -13.02 12.51
CA GLN A 181 -13.07 -13.37 12.04
C GLN A 181 -13.41 -14.82 12.36
N ASP A 182 -12.51 -15.76 12.06
CA ASP A 182 -12.67 -17.18 12.39
C ASP A 182 -12.81 -17.39 13.91
N ALA A 183 -11.98 -16.69 14.70
CA ALA A 183 -12.04 -16.77 16.15
C ALA A 183 -13.41 -16.28 16.69
N VAL A 184 -13.94 -15.18 16.14
CA VAL A 184 -15.27 -14.68 16.48
C VAL A 184 -16.34 -15.71 16.09
N ALA A 185 -16.27 -16.28 14.89
CA ALA A 185 -17.24 -17.26 14.42
C ALA A 185 -17.23 -18.54 15.26
N LEU A 186 -16.06 -19.06 15.61
CA LEU A 186 -15.89 -20.30 16.36
C LEU A 186 -16.20 -20.15 17.85
N TRP A 187 -15.73 -19.07 18.48
CA TRP A 187 -15.79 -18.93 19.95
C TRP A 187 -16.93 -18.04 20.43
N LEU A 188 -17.42 -17.13 19.58
CA LEU A 188 -18.47 -16.17 19.91
C LEU A 188 -19.60 -16.15 18.87
N PRO A 189 -20.19 -17.32 18.50
CA PRO A 189 -21.22 -17.39 17.45
C PRO A 189 -22.48 -16.58 17.77
N GLY A 190 -22.76 -16.31 19.05
CA GLY A 190 -23.86 -15.45 19.46
C GLY A 190 -23.65 -13.96 19.12
N LEU A 191 -22.40 -13.51 18.96
CA LEU A 191 -22.11 -12.12 18.60
C LEU A 191 -22.32 -11.87 17.10
N SER A 192 -21.97 -12.82 16.23
CA SER A 192 -22.12 -12.68 14.78
C SER A 192 -23.58 -12.58 14.34
N GLY A 193 -24.50 -13.24 15.06
CA GLY A 193 -25.95 -13.16 14.82
C GLY A 193 -26.69 -12.04 15.56
N SER A 194 -25.99 -11.19 16.33
CA SER A 194 -26.59 -10.13 17.14
C SER A 194 -26.42 -8.73 16.53
N GLY A 195 -27.09 -7.72 17.08
CA GLY A 195 -26.85 -6.30 16.74
C GLY A 195 -25.41 -5.82 17.04
N TRP A 196 -24.59 -6.62 17.73
CA TRP A 196 -23.18 -6.33 18.01
C TRP A 196 -22.21 -6.85 16.94
N SER A 197 -22.71 -7.48 15.87
CA SER A 197 -21.88 -8.02 14.77
C SER A 197 -20.94 -6.96 14.17
N ILE A 198 -21.42 -5.73 13.97
CA ILE A 198 -20.60 -4.61 13.49
C ILE A 198 -19.38 -4.37 14.38
N VAL A 199 -19.56 -4.41 15.71
CA VAL A 199 -18.47 -4.23 16.66
C VAL A 199 -17.50 -5.41 16.60
N ALA A 200 -18.01 -6.63 16.45
CA ALA A 200 -17.19 -7.83 16.32
C ALA A 200 -16.27 -7.79 15.09
N TYR A 201 -16.70 -7.17 13.99
CA TYR A 201 -15.87 -6.97 12.78
C TYR A 201 -15.00 -5.70 12.84
N ALA A 202 -15.52 -4.60 13.38
CA ALA A 202 -14.80 -3.32 13.42
C ALA A 202 -13.67 -3.29 14.45
N ALA A 203 -13.83 -3.98 15.59
CA ALA A 203 -12.83 -3.98 16.66
C ALA A 203 -11.48 -4.60 16.24
N PRO A 204 -11.42 -5.78 15.60
CA PRO A 204 -10.17 -6.33 15.07
C PRO A 204 -9.47 -5.40 14.06
N ILE A 205 -10.24 -4.74 13.19
CA ILE A 205 -9.71 -3.76 12.24
C ILE A 205 -9.11 -2.58 13.00
N GLY A 206 -9.85 -1.98 13.93
CA GLY A 206 -9.35 -0.87 14.75
C GLY A 206 -8.08 -1.22 15.53
N LEU A 207 -8.03 -2.43 16.11
CA LEU A 207 -6.87 -2.97 16.80
C LEU A 207 -5.69 -3.11 15.84
N LEU A 208 -5.89 -3.76 14.69
CA LEU A 208 -4.85 -3.93 13.69
C LEU A 208 -4.26 -2.58 13.27
N VAL A 209 -5.08 -1.58 12.95
CA VAL A 209 -4.55 -0.28 12.51
C VAL A 209 -3.82 0.44 13.65
N ALA A 210 -4.28 0.32 14.90
CA ALA A 210 -3.57 0.87 16.06
C ALA A 210 -2.21 0.20 16.30
N PHE A 211 -2.11 -1.12 16.11
CA PHE A 211 -0.89 -1.91 16.30
C PHE A 211 0.01 -1.99 15.06
N PHE A 212 -0.50 -1.62 13.88
CA PHE A 212 0.23 -1.67 12.62
C PHE A 212 1.61 -0.97 12.65
N PRO A 213 1.81 0.17 13.33
CA PRO A 213 3.13 0.81 13.42
C PRO A 213 4.18 -0.08 14.10
N PHE A 214 3.77 -0.84 15.13
CA PHE A 214 4.66 -1.79 15.80
C PHE A 214 5.02 -2.96 14.88
N LEU A 215 4.03 -3.50 14.15
CA LEU A 215 4.25 -4.54 13.16
C LEU A 215 5.22 -4.05 12.06
N LEU A 216 5.00 -2.84 11.54
CA LEU A 216 5.82 -2.25 10.49
C LEU A 216 7.29 -2.11 10.92
N ARG A 217 7.53 -1.62 12.15
CA ARG A 217 8.88 -1.56 12.74
C ARG A 217 9.58 -2.92 12.77
N ARG A 218 8.84 -4.00 13.04
CA ARG A 218 9.41 -5.36 13.12
C ARG A 218 9.71 -5.95 11.74
N LEU A 219 8.89 -5.59 10.75
CA LEU A 219 9.01 -6.04 9.37
C LEU A 219 10.11 -5.30 8.60
N TRP A 220 10.21 -3.99 8.77
CA TRP A 220 11.28 -3.20 8.18
C TRP A 220 12.60 -3.38 8.95
N LYS A 221 13.70 -3.46 8.20
CA LYS A 221 15.03 -3.47 8.81
C LYS A 221 15.38 -2.05 9.23
N THR A 222 15.21 -1.79 10.52
CA THR A 222 15.34 -0.45 11.09
C THR A 222 16.30 -0.45 12.27
N ARG A 223 16.97 0.67 12.47
CA ARG A 223 17.80 0.96 13.66
C ARG A 223 17.46 2.35 14.19
N PRO A 224 17.59 2.61 15.50
CA PRO A 224 17.42 3.96 16.02
C PRO A 224 18.39 4.95 15.37
N LEU A 225 17.93 6.18 15.13
CA LEU A 225 18.81 7.28 14.76
C LEU A 225 19.77 7.53 15.93
N GLU A 226 21.07 7.60 15.65
CA GLU A 226 22.08 7.77 16.69
C GLU A 226 21.96 9.14 17.39
N HIS A 227 22.50 9.23 18.61
CA HIS A 227 22.58 10.52 19.30
C HIS A 227 23.51 11.45 18.52
N GLY A 228 23.09 12.70 18.36
CA GLY A 228 23.84 13.73 17.64
C GLY A 228 22.96 14.89 17.18
N PRO A 229 23.55 15.86 16.47
CA PRO A 229 22.90 17.13 16.14
C PRO A 229 21.60 16.96 15.36
N LEU A 230 21.55 15.99 14.42
CA LEU A 230 20.34 15.72 13.65
C LEU A 230 19.21 15.20 14.54
N ARG A 231 19.49 14.23 15.42
CA ARG A 231 18.47 13.68 16.32
C ARG A 231 17.93 14.73 17.27
N GLU A 232 18.81 15.57 17.83
CA GLU A 232 18.42 16.66 18.71
C GLU A 232 17.51 17.66 18.01
N ARG A 233 17.87 18.08 16.79
CA ARG A 233 17.09 18.98 15.95
C ARG A 233 15.69 18.42 15.64
N LEU A 234 15.61 17.17 15.20
CA LEU A 234 14.31 16.52 14.90
C LEU A 234 13.46 16.32 16.17
N THR A 235 14.10 16.00 17.29
CA THR A 235 13.42 15.86 18.58
C THR A 235 12.87 17.21 19.03
N ALA A 236 13.64 18.28 18.94
CA ALA A 236 13.19 19.65 19.24
C ALA A 236 11.98 20.05 18.38
N LEU A 237 12.04 19.80 17.06
CA LEU A 237 10.91 20.02 16.16
C LEU A 237 9.66 19.24 16.59
N SER A 238 9.81 17.98 17.00
CA SER A 238 8.68 17.16 17.49
C SER A 238 8.04 17.74 18.76
N VAL A 239 8.86 18.29 19.67
CA VAL A 239 8.41 18.97 20.89
C VAL A 239 7.68 20.26 20.55
N ARG A 240 8.22 21.09 19.65
CA ARG A 240 7.55 22.31 19.16
C ARG A 240 6.20 22.03 18.51
N ALA A 241 6.15 20.99 17.70
CA ALA A 241 4.92 20.52 17.06
C ALA A 241 3.91 19.91 18.06
N ARG A 242 4.29 19.76 19.34
CA ARG A 242 3.51 19.08 20.41
C ARG A 242 3.14 17.64 20.02
N LEU A 243 4.03 16.98 19.30
CA LEU A 243 3.88 15.64 18.78
C LEU A 243 5.12 14.80 19.14
N PRO A 244 5.30 14.43 20.42
CA PRO A 244 6.38 13.53 20.78
C PRO A 244 6.21 12.23 20.00
N VAL A 245 7.24 11.90 19.23
CA VAL A 245 7.37 10.62 18.55
C VAL A 245 8.02 9.63 19.50
N ARG A 246 7.65 8.36 19.41
CA ARG A 246 8.24 7.32 20.26
C ARG A 246 9.71 7.12 19.94
N ASP A 247 10.03 7.08 18.65
CA ASP A 247 11.40 6.92 18.19
C ASP A 247 11.54 7.45 16.76
N ILE A 248 12.77 7.84 16.41
CA ILE A 248 13.16 8.21 15.05
C ILE A 248 14.09 7.11 14.57
N LEU A 249 13.66 6.39 13.53
CA LEU A 249 14.31 5.18 13.05
C LEU A 249 14.91 5.40 11.67
N ILE A 250 16.09 4.84 11.43
CA ILE A 250 16.70 4.73 10.11
C ILE A 250 16.21 3.43 9.47
N TRP A 251 15.56 3.54 8.32
CA TRP A 251 15.24 2.40 7.46
C TRP A 251 16.41 2.11 6.52
N GLU A 252 17.01 0.93 6.66
CA GLU A 252 18.15 0.51 5.85
C GLU A 252 17.68 0.05 4.47
N THR A 253 17.80 0.93 3.47
CA THR A 253 17.42 0.68 2.08
C THR A 253 18.62 0.54 1.15
N ARG A 254 19.85 0.62 1.68
CA ARG A 254 21.11 0.65 0.94
C ARG A 254 21.18 1.82 -0.05
N GLY A 255 20.58 2.95 0.31
CA GLY A 255 20.58 4.16 -0.52
C GLY A 255 19.72 4.08 -1.80
N VAL A 256 18.95 3.00 -2.00
CA VAL A 256 18.08 2.85 -3.17
C VAL A 256 16.84 3.73 -3.08
N ILE A 257 16.34 3.94 -1.86
CA ILE A 257 15.12 4.70 -1.60
C ILE A 257 15.51 5.98 -0.85
N VAL A 258 15.07 7.13 -1.36
CA VAL A 258 15.22 8.42 -0.69
C VAL A 258 13.83 8.85 -0.26
N ASN A 259 13.46 8.53 0.98
CA ASN A 259 12.11 8.81 1.46
C ASN A 259 12.07 8.94 2.99
N ALA A 260 10.99 9.53 3.48
CA ALA A 260 10.57 9.46 4.86
C ALA A 260 9.18 8.82 4.93
N ALA A 261 8.84 8.23 6.07
CA ALA A 261 7.50 7.72 6.32
C ALA A 261 7.15 7.83 7.78
N VAL A 262 5.88 8.09 8.05
CA VAL A 262 5.31 8.08 9.40
C VAL A 262 4.36 6.91 9.60
N ALA A 263 4.42 6.30 10.79
CA ALA A 263 3.47 5.27 11.20
C ALA A 263 2.88 5.58 12.57
N GLY A 264 1.56 5.47 12.66
CA GLY A 264 0.80 5.60 13.90
C GLY A 264 0.32 7.01 14.17
N TRP A 265 -0.89 7.11 14.73
CA TRP A 265 -1.46 8.36 15.23
C TRP A 265 -1.67 8.35 16.75
N VAL A 266 -1.69 7.16 17.37
CA VAL A 266 -1.88 6.98 18.82
C VAL A 266 -0.61 7.42 19.57
N PRO A 267 -0.73 8.29 20.59
CA PRO A 267 0.41 8.64 21.44
C PRO A 267 1.13 7.39 21.97
N GLY A 268 2.47 7.40 21.97
CA GLY A 268 3.27 6.24 22.40
C GLY A 268 3.45 5.13 21.36
N TYR A 269 2.83 5.23 20.17
CA TYR A 269 3.02 4.31 19.04
C TYR A 269 3.32 5.04 17.71
N ARG A 270 3.77 6.30 17.79
CA ARG A 270 4.18 7.11 16.63
C ARG A 270 5.64 6.87 16.31
N TYR A 271 5.94 6.39 15.12
CA TYR A 271 7.29 6.18 14.62
C TYR A 271 7.50 7.01 13.36
N VAL A 272 8.68 7.60 13.23
CA VAL A 272 9.13 8.22 11.98
C VAL A 272 10.31 7.42 11.44
N PHE A 273 10.23 7.04 10.18
CA PHE A 273 11.25 6.29 9.46
C PHE A 273 11.91 7.22 8.45
N LEU A 274 13.22 7.40 8.55
CA LEU A 274 14.05 8.09 7.58
C LEU A 274 14.87 7.05 6.84
N THR A 275 14.91 7.04 5.51
CA THR A 275 15.80 6.12 4.81
C THR A 275 17.26 6.56 4.94
N ASP A 276 18.17 5.58 4.94
CA ASP A 276 19.60 5.84 4.82
C ASP A 276 19.94 6.76 3.62
N GLY A 277 19.33 6.50 2.46
CA GLY A 277 19.48 7.34 1.27
C GLY A 277 19.00 8.78 1.42
N LEU A 278 18.00 9.05 2.29
CA LEU A 278 17.54 10.40 2.59
C LEU A 278 18.56 11.15 3.46
N ILE A 279 19.11 10.47 4.47
CA ILE A 279 20.12 11.06 5.36
C ILE A 279 21.41 11.39 4.61
N ASP A 280 21.83 10.52 3.68
CA ASP A 280 23.08 10.70 2.94
C ASP A 280 23.02 11.85 1.91
N ARG A 281 21.82 12.23 1.45
CA ARG A 281 21.65 13.14 0.30
C ARG A 281 21.11 14.51 0.65
N LEU A 282 20.41 14.66 1.78
CA LEU A 282 19.80 15.93 2.19
C LEU A 282 20.61 16.57 3.33
N THR A 283 20.61 17.89 3.40
CA THR A 283 21.18 18.62 4.55
C THR A 283 20.31 18.46 5.79
N ALA A 284 20.85 18.71 6.98
CA ALA A 284 20.08 18.60 8.22
C ALA A 284 18.80 19.48 8.22
N GLU A 285 18.84 20.66 7.62
CA GLU A 285 17.69 21.57 7.47
C GLU A 285 16.64 21.01 6.50
N GLN A 286 17.09 20.41 5.39
CA GLN A 286 16.19 19.78 4.43
C GLN A 286 15.54 18.52 5.04
N ILE A 287 16.28 17.73 5.82
CA ILE A 287 15.74 16.59 6.57
C ILE A 287 14.72 17.07 7.61
N GLU A 288 15.01 18.16 8.33
CA GLU A 288 14.09 18.77 9.28
C GLU A 288 12.78 19.21 8.59
N ALA A 289 12.86 19.79 7.39
CA ALA A 289 11.68 20.18 6.61
C ALA A 289 10.82 18.97 6.20
N VAL A 290 11.45 17.90 5.70
CA VAL A 290 10.76 16.64 5.37
C VAL A 290 10.14 16.01 6.61
N PHE A 291 10.85 16.01 7.74
CA PHE A 291 10.33 15.51 9.01
C PHE A 291 9.13 16.34 9.49
N GLY A 292 9.17 17.67 9.33
CA GLY A 292 8.05 18.56 9.62
C GLY A 292 6.80 18.23 8.79
N HIS A 293 6.98 17.88 7.51
CA HIS A 293 5.90 17.42 6.63
C HIS A 293 5.27 16.12 7.15
N GLU A 294 6.08 15.13 7.53
CA GLU A 294 5.61 13.87 8.13
C GLU A 294 4.84 14.11 9.45
N LEU A 295 5.33 15.01 10.31
CA LEU A 295 4.60 15.43 11.51
C LEU A 295 3.27 16.10 11.19
N GLY A 296 3.20 16.85 10.09
CA GLY A 296 1.95 17.44 9.57
C GLY A 296 0.88 16.39 9.31
N HIS A 297 1.26 15.27 8.68
CA HIS A 297 0.35 14.14 8.49
C HIS A 297 -0.19 13.57 9.80
N ILE A 298 0.63 13.45 10.85
CA ILE A 298 0.17 13.02 12.18
C ILE A 298 -0.78 14.08 12.77
N ARG A 299 -0.34 15.35 12.79
CA ARG A 299 -1.02 16.45 13.48
C ARG A 299 -2.43 16.67 12.98
N ARG A 300 -2.62 16.52 11.67
CA ARG A 300 -3.86 16.74 10.93
C ARG A 300 -4.63 15.44 10.69
N ARG A 301 -4.12 14.30 11.19
CA ARG A 301 -4.76 12.97 11.07
C ARG A 301 -5.01 12.57 9.62
N HIS A 302 -4.09 12.91 8.71
CA HIS A 302 -4.24 12.65 7.28
C HIS A 302 -4.45 11.17 6.96
N LEU A 303 -3.83 10.25 7.71
CA LEU A 303 -4.06 8.81 7.52
C LEU A 303 -5.52 8.41 7.80
N LEU A 304 -6.13 8.95 8.87
CA LEU A 304 -7.54 8.70 9.19
C LEU A 304 -8.45 9.30 8.12
N LEU A 305 -8.17 10.53 7.67
CA LEU A 305 -8.94 11.19 6.61
C LEU A 305 -8.86 10.43 5.28
N ARG A 306 -7.70 9.87 4.94
CA ARG A 306 -7.51 8.97 3.79
C ARG A 306 -8.34 7.69 3.95
N GLY A 307 -8.43 7.14 5.16
CA GLY A 307 -9.33 6.01 5.45
C GLY A 307 -10.80 6.37 5.23
N LEU A 308 -11.26 7.49 5.81
CA LEU A 308 -12.65 7.94 5.69
C LEU A 308 -13.07 8.19 4.24
N ILE A 309 -12.26 8.90 3.45
CA ILE A 309 -12.59 9.15 2.05
C ILE A 309 -12.55 7.87 1.22
N MET A 310 -11.65 6.92 1.50
CA MET A 310 -11.66 5.63 0.82
C MET A 310 -12.93 4.82 1.13
N LEU A 311 -13.41 4.88 2.37
CA LEU A 311 -14.60 4.15 2.84
C LEU A 311 -15.92 4.86 2.53
N ALA A 312 -15.90 6.09 2.00
CA ALA A 312 -17.11 6.86 1.77
C ALA A 312 -18.14 6.19 0.83
N PRO A 313 -17.76 5.48 -0.26
CA PRO A 313 -18.73 4.74 -1.08
C PRO A 313 -19.43 3.62 -0.31
N LEU A 314 -18.70 2.91 0.55
CA LEU A 314 -19.27 1.86 1.41
C LEU A 314 -20.24 2.46 2.43
N SER A 315 -19.86 3.58 3.06
CA SER A 315 -20.74 4.30 3.97
C SER A 315 -22.00 4.82 3.28
N LEU A 316 -21.91 5.25 2.02
CA LEU A 316 -23.07 5.68 1.24
C LEU A 316 -24.00 4.50 0.95
N MET A 317 -23.46 3.36 0.54
CA MET A 317 -24.23 2.13 0.33
C MET A 317 -24.98 1.73 1.61
N PHE A 318 -24.30 1.78 2.76
CA PHE A 318 -24.91 1.49 4.05
C PHE A 318 -26.01 2.49 4.43
N ALA A 319 -25.80 3.79 4.16
CA ALA A 319 -26.81 4.81 4.40
C ALA A 319 -28.08 4.60 3.55
N VAL A 320 -27.92 4.18 2.29
CA VAL A 320 -29.04 3.87 1.39
C VAL A 320 -29.81 2.66 1.92
N GLU A 321 -29.13 1.61 2.36
CA GLU A 321 -29.79 0.44 2.93
C GLU A 321 -30.55 0.78 4.22
N LEU A 322 -30.00 1.65 5.08
CA LEU A 322 -30.69 2.10 6.28
C LEU A 322 -31.95 2.92 5.96
N ALA A 323 -31.90 3.75 4.92
CA ALA A 323 -33.04 4.57 4.49
C ALA A 323 -34.08 3.77 3.68
N TRP A 324 -33.64 2.73 2.96
CA TRP A 324 -34.46 1.84 2.15
C TRP A 324 -33.98 0.39 2.32
N PRO A 325 -34.43 -0.34 3.36
CA PRO A 325 -33.93 -1.68 3.70
C PRO A 325 -34.15 -2.77 2.65
N GLN A 326 -34.91 -2.46 1.60
CA GLN A 326 -35.13 -3.36 0.47
C GLN A 326 -34.17 -3.06 -0.68
N SER A 327 -33.22 -2.11 -0.54
CA SER A 327 -32.37 -1.62 -1.62
C SER A 327 -31.45 -2.71 -2.14
N VAL A 328 -30.76 -3.40 -1.24
CA VAL A 328 -29.81 -4.46 -1.58
C VAL A 328 -30.56 -5.65 -2.18
N GLY A 329 -31.66 -6.09 -1.56
CA GLY A 329 -32.47 -7.20 -2.08
C GLY A 329 -33.08 -6.91 -3.46
N LEU A 330 -33.52 -5.67 -3.70
CA LEU A 330 -34.00 -5.25 -5.02
C LEU A 330 -32.87 -5.30 -6.06
N LEU A 331 -31.70 -4.74 -5.74
CA LEU A 331 -30.52 -4.78 -6.62
C LEU A 331 -30.10 -6.22 -6.94
N GLU A 332 -30.02 -7.08 -5.93
CA GLU A 332 -29.72 -8.50 -6.09
C GLU A 332 -30.74 -9.19 -7.02
N SER A 333 -32.03 -8.97 -6.79
CA SER A 333 -33.09 -9.55 -7.61
C SER A 333 -33.05 -9.10 -9.08
N ILE A 334 -32.62 -7.86 -9.34
CA ILE A 334 -32.44 -7.35 -10.69
C ILE A 334 -31.21 -8.00 -11.31
N THR A 335 -30.08 -8.00 -10.63
CA THR A 335 -28.80 -8.51 -11.16
C THR A 335 -28.81 -10.00 -11.44
N THR A 336 -29.48 -10.80 -10.61
CA THR A 336 -29.61 -12.26 -10.79
C THR A 336 -30.53 -12.64 -11.96
N ARG A 337 -31.48 -11.77 -12.34
CA ARG A 337 -32.31 -11.95 -13.53
C ARG A 337 -31.62 -11.56 -14.83
N LEU A 338 -30.49 -10.85 -14.77
CA LEU A 338 -29.73 -10.49 -15.96
C LEU A 338 -29.01 -11.71 -16.52
N SER A 339 -28.92 -11.79 -17.86
CA SER A 339 -28.09 -12.80 -18.50
C SER A 339 -26.60 -12.59 -18.17
N ALA A 340 -25.80 -13.65 -18.24
CA ALA A 340 -24.34 -13.55 -18.07
C ALA A 340 -23.70 -12.52 -19.03
N ALA A 341 -24.26 -12.39 -20.24
CA ALA A 341 -23.83 -11.41 -21.24
C ALA A 341 -24.04 -9.95 -20.80
N THR A 342 -24.98 -9.69 -19.86
CA THR A 342 -25.25 -8.36 -19.30
C THR A 342 -24.58 -8.15 -17.94
N GLN A 343 -24.44 -9.22 -17.14
CA GLN A 343 -23.77 -9.17 -15.84
C GLN A 343 -22.30 -8.75 -15.95
N LEU A 344 -21.57 -9.27 -16.95
CA LEU A 344 -20.17 -8.93 -17.15
C LEU A 344 -19.97 -7.43 -17.49
N PRO A 345 -20.65 -6.84 -18.48
CA PRO A 345 -20.59 -5.40 -18.72
C PRO A 345 -20.97 -4.55 -17.51
N LEU A 346 -22.00 -4.95 -16.74
CA LEU A 346 -22.41 -4.25 -15.53
C LEU A 346 -21.31 -4.28 -14.46
N ALA A 347 -20.70 -5.44 -14.21
CA ALA A 347 -19.59 -5.58 -13.27
C ALA A 347 -18.39 -4.72 -13.69
N ILE A 348 -18.05 -4.69 -14.99
CA ILE A 348 -17.01 -3.81 -15.54
C ILE A 348 -17.37 -2.34 -15.31
N ALA A 349 -18.63 -1.94 -15.54
CA ALA A 349 -19.08 -0.56 -15.33
C ALA A 349 -18.98 -0.14 -13.86
N VAL A 350 -19.38 -1.01 -12.92
CA VAL A 350 -19.24 -0.77 -11.47
C VAL A 350 -17.76 -0.66 -11.09
N LEU A 351 -16.92 -1.56 -11.57
CA LEU A 351 -15.47 -1.50 -11.32
C LEU A 351 -14.85 -0.21 -11.90
N ALA A 352 -15.28 0.21 -13.09
CA ALA A 352 -14.84 1.46 -13.71
C ALA A 352 -15.29 2.68 -12.90
N LEU A 353 -16.51 2.69 -12.36
CA LEU A 353 -17.02 3.74 -11.49
C LEU A 353 -16.20 3.83 -10.19
N LEU A 354 -15.97 2.71 -9.50
CA LEU A 354 -15.17 2.65 -8.28
C LEU A 354 -13.71 3.05 -8.53
N SER A 355 -13.14 2.62 -9.67
CA SER A 355 -11.78 3.01 -10.08
C SER A 355 -11.70 4.51 -10.38
N SER A 356 -12.72 5.07 -11.02
CA SER A 356 -12.81 6.51 -11.30
C SER A 356 -12.93 7.31 -10.00
N TYR A 357 -13.76 6.86 -9.05
CA TYR A 357 -13.84 7.44 -7.72
C TYR A 357 -12.47 7.44 -7.01
N ALA A 358 -11.81 6.28 -6.98
CA ALA A 358 -10.50 6.11 -6.37
C ALA A 358 -9.46 7.06 -7.01
N TYR A 359 -9.44 7.18 -8.34
CA TYR A 359 -8.49 8.02 -9.04
C TYR A 359 -8.74 9.52 -8.86
N PHE A 360 -9.97 9.98 -9.13
CA PHE A 360 -10.29 11.40 -9.19
C PHE A 360 -10.63 11.99 -7.82
N VAL A 361 -11.50 11.33 -7.04
CA VAL A 361 -11.99 11.85 -5.76
C VAL A 361 -10.97 11.59 -4.66
N PHE A 362 -10.65 10.32 -4.40
CA PHE A 362 -9.67 9.96 -3.36
C PHE A 362 -8.28 10.52 -3.70
N GLY A 363 -7.81 10.35 -4.93
CA GLY A 363 -6.52 10.90 -5.36
C GLY A 363 -6.47 12.43 -5.31
N GLY A 364 -7.56 13.10 -5.72
CA GLY A 364 -7.70 14.56 -5.61
C GLY A 364 -7.62 15.05 -4.17
N TYR A 365 -8.32 14.38 -3.25
CA TYR A 365 -8.30 14.71 -1.84
C TYR A 365 -6.94 14.44 -1.18
N CYS A 366 -6.28 13.32 -1.51
CA CYS A 366 -4.93 13.03 -1.03
C CYS A 366 -3.94 14.15 -1.39
N ARG A 367 -4.00 14.64 -2.63
CA ARG A 367 -3.16 15.76 -3.09
C ARG A 367 -3.41 17.06 -2.34
N LEU A 368 -4.62 17.31 -1.85
CA LEU A 368 -4.93 18.46 -1.00
C LEU A 368 -4.29 18.31 0.39
N LEU A 369 -4.33 17.09 0.96
CA LEU A 369 -3.71 16.80 2.26
C LEU A 369 -2.18 16.96 2.22
N GLU A 370 -1.55 16.66 1.08
CA GLU A 370 -0.11 16.91 0.87
C GLU A 370 0.22 18.40 0.97
N THR A 371 -0.58 19.27 0.33
CA THR A 371 -0.40 20.72 0.46
C THR A 371 -0.62 21.22 1.89
N ASP A 372 -1.57 20.64 2.63
CA ASP A 372 -1.77 20.97 4.06
C ASP A 372 -0.57 20.57 4.93
N ALA A 373 0.02 19.40 4.66
CA ALA A 373 1.23 18.94 5.35
C ALA A 373 2.45 19.81 4.99
N ASP A 374 2.56 20.24 3.73
CA ASP A 374 3.63 21.13 3.26
C ASP A 374 3.64 22.47 3.98
N ILE A 375 2.47 23.11 4.05
CA ILE A 375 2.27 24.38 4.75
C ILE A 375 2.55 24.23 6.25
N PHE A 376 2.14 23.11 6.84
CA PHE A 376 2.44 22.81 8.24
C PHE A 376 3.95 22.71 8.48
N ALA A 377 4.69 22.03 7.61
CA ALA A 377 6.14 21.86 7.71
C ALA A 377 6.86 23.21 7.77
N CYS A 378 6.58 24.11 6.81
CA CYS A 378 7.21 25.43 6.74
C CYS A 378 6.99 26.25 8.02
N ARG A 379 5.83 26.10 8.68
CA ARG A 379 5.52 26.85 9.91
C ARG A 379 6.25 26.35 11.15
N MET A 380 6.72 25.11 11.13
CA MET A 380 7.38 24.48 12.28
C MET A 380 8.91 24.55 12.21
N LEU A 381 9.46 24.90 11.04
CA LEU A 381 10.88 25.17 10.85
C LEU A 381 11.28 26.41 11.65
N GLU A 382 12.42 26.31 12.34
CA GLU A 382 13.07 27.44 12.99
C GLU A 382 13.95 28.16 11.97
N THR A 383 13.38 29.17 11.33
CA THR A 383 14.10 30.07 10.43
C THR A 383 13.85 31.52 10.83
N GLU A 384 14.69 32.44 10.38
CA GLU A 384 14.55 33.87 10.71
C GLU A 384 13.28 34.46 10.09
N THR A 385 12.91 33.96 8.91
CA THR A 385 11.73 34.40 8.18
C THR A 385 10.93 33.22 7.63
N PRO A 386 9.59 33.35 7.48
CA PRO A 386 8.77 32.33 6.81
C PRO A 386 9.23 32.02 5.38
N ASP A 387 9.73 33.03 4.66
CA ASP A 387 10.24 32.85 3.29
C ASP A 387 11.45 31.93 3.25
N GLU A 388 12.32 32.00 4.25
CA GLU A 388 13.46 31.10 4.39
C GLU A 388 13.03 29.65 4.61
N ALA A 389 12.06 29.40 5.52
CA ALA A 389 11.50 28.06 5.72
C ALA A 389 10.94 27.48 4.41
N CYS A 390 10.24 28.29 3.63
CA CYS A 390 9.67 27.85 2.35
C CYS A 390 10.76 27.59 1.31
N ARG A 391 11.82 28.40 1.26
CA ARG A 391 12.99 28.13 0.40
C ARG A 391 13.71 26.83 0.79
N VAL A 392 13.93 26.58 2.08
CA VAL A 392 14.55 25.34 2.58
C VAL A 392 13.72 24.13 2.15
N PHE A 393 12.40 24.19 2.33
CA PHE A 393 11.55 23.06 1.98
C PHE A 393 11.40 22.85 0.47
N ILE A 394 11.29 23.94 -0.32
CA ILE A 394 11.35 23.86 -1.79
C ILE A 394 12.67 23.22 -2.25
N SER A 395 13.79 23.62 -1.66
CA SER A 395 15.10 23.02 -1.93
C SER A 395 15.14 21.53 -1.62
N ALA A 396 14.53 21.11 -0.50
CA ALA A 396 14.40 19.69 -0.15
C ALA A 396 13.58 18.91 -1.19
N LEU A 397 12.45 19.47 -1.65
CA LEU A 397 11.60 18.84 -2.67
C LEU A 397 12.30 18.70 -4.03
N GLU A 398 12.98 19.74 -4.50
CA GLU A 398 13.71 19.71 -5.76
C GLU A 398 14.87 18.71 -5.69
N ARG A 399 15.59 18.65 -4.56
CA ARG A 399 16.67 17.68 -4.35
C ARG A 399 16.16 16.25 -4.28
N LEU A 400 15.04 15.99 -3.58
CA LEU A 400 14.38 14.68 -3.58
C LEU A 400 13.96 14.25 -4.98
N GLY A 401 13.42 15.18 -5.78
CA GLY A 401 13.03 14.95 -7.16
C GLY A 401 14.20 14.53 -8.04
N ALA A 402 15.29 15.30 -7.99
CA ALA A 402 16.50 15.02 -8.75
C ALA A 402 17.13 13.67 -8.38
N GLU A 403 17.26 13.40 -7.08
CA GLU A 403 17.88 12.17 -6.56
C GLU A 403 17.06 10.90 -6.81
N SER A 404 15.74 11.05 -6.92
CA SER A 404 14.82 9.94 -7.18
C SER A 404 14.51 9.76 -8.67
N GLY A 405 15.07 10.61 -9.55
CA GLY A 405 14.77 10.60 -10.98
C GLY A 405 13.30 10.89 -11.31
N LEU A 406 12.63 11.67 -10.47
CA LEU A 406 11.22 12.00 -10.63
C LEU A 406 11.06 13.13 -11.65
N ASP A 407 10.09 12.98 -12.55
CA ASP A 407 9.66 14.07 -13.41
C ASP A 407 8.98 15.15 -12.56
N ARG A 408 9.61 16.32 -12.51
CA ARG A 408 9.19 17.49 -11.75
C ARG A 408 7.74 17.92 -12.02
N HIS A 409 7.23 17.67 -13.23
CA HIS A 409 5.89 18.07 -13.65
C HIS A 409 4.85 16.95 -13.52
N LYS A 410 5.28 15.72 -13.26
CA LYS A 410 4.39 14.56 -13.19
C LYS A 410 3.81 14.39 -11.79
N SER A 411 2.49 14.35 -11.70
CA SER A 411 1.80 13.97 -10.46
C SER A 411 1.69 12.45 -10.34
N THR A 412 1.66 11.96 -9.12
CA THR A 412 1.27 10.58 -8.83
C THR A 412 -0.21 10.55 -8.38
N TRP A 413 -0.73 9.35 -8.15
CA TRP A 413 -2.10 9.18 -7.69
C TRP A 413 -2.38 9.94 -6.38
N GLN A 414 -1.42 9.92 -5.44
CA GLN A 414 -1.57 10.52 -4.11
C GLN A 414 -0.79 11.83 -3.92
N HIS A 415 0.32 12.02 -4.64
CA HIS A 415 1.18 13.20 -4.49
C HIS A 415 1.09 14.14 -5.70
N PRO A 416 0.92 15.46 -5.49
CA PRO A 416 1.07 16.43 -6.57
C PRO A 416 2.50 16.41 -7.12
N SER A 417 2.66 16.91 -8.35
CA SER A 417 4.00 17.13 -8.91
C SER A 417 4.81 18.11 -8.06
N ILE A 418 6.14 17.98 -8.11
CA ILE A 418 7.05 18.87 -7.38
C ILE A 418 6.79 20.32 -7.77
N ALA A 419 6.66 20.60 -9.07
CA ALA A 419 6.33 21.94 -9.56
C ALA A 419 5.05 22.52 -8.93
N ARG A 420 4.01 21.70 -8.75
CA ARG A 420 2.76 22.15 -8.14
C ARG A 420 2.91 22.40 -6.64
N ARG A 421 3.69 21.56 -5.93
CA ARG A 421 3.99 21.75 -4.50
C ARG A 421 4.81 23.01 -4.27
N THR A 422 5.85 23.25 -5.07
CA THR A 422 6.70 24.44 -4.95
C THR A 422 5.91 25.72 -5.22
N LEU A 423 5.02 25.72 -6.22
CA LEU A 423 4.13 26.87 -6.49
C LEU A 423 3.14 27.11 -5.36
N ALA A 424 2.50 26.05 -4.84
CA ALA A 424 1.55 26.16 -3.74
C ALA A 424 2.21 26.67 -2.45
N LEU A 425 3.45 26.23 -2.18
CA LEU A 425 4.25 26.71 -1.06
C LEU A 425 4.61 28.19 -1.22
N ALA A 426 5.13 28.58 -2.38
CA ALA A 426 5.46 29.98 -2.66
C ALA A 426 4.22 30.88 -2.48
N ASP A 427 3.07 30.49 -3.03
CA ASP A 427 1.82 31.23 -2.89
C ASP A 427 1.33 31.31 -1.43
N ALA A 428 1.42 30.21 -0.68
CA ALA A 428 0.93 30.13 0.69
C ALA A 428 1.81 30.90 1.69
N CYS A 429 3.11 30.97 1.44
CA CYS A 429 4.04 31.71 2.31
C CYS A 429 3.99 33.23 2.05
N CYS A 430 3.75 33.64 0.80
CA CYS A 430 3.69 35.06 0.42
C CYS A 430 2.33 35.73 0.71
N ASP A 431 1.21 34.98 0.76
CA ASP A 431 -0.14 35.54 0.94
C ASP A 431 -0.90 34.87 2.11
N PRO A 432 -0.91 35.51 3.30
CA PRO A 432 -1.62 35.01 4.48
C PRO A 432 -3.13 34.81 4.27
N GLN A 433 -3.77 35.59 3.38
CA GLN A 433 -5.21 35.48 3.11
C GLN A 433 -5.54 34.25 2.26
N ARG A 434 -4.73 33.96 1.23
CA ARG A 434 -4.85 32.70 0.46
C ARG A 434 -4.69 31.50 1.37
N HIS A 435 -3.70 31.54 2.23
CA HIS A 435 -3.46 30.49 3.21
C HIS A 435 -4.67 30.30 4.15
N ALA A 436 -5.21 31.36 4.75
CA ALA A 436 -6.38 31.28 5.62
C ALA A 436 -7.65 30.77 4.89
N ARG A 437 -7.81 31.08 3.60
CA ARG A 437 -8.88 30.52 2.77
C ARG A 437 -8.69 29.01 2.54
N PHE A 438 -7.46 28.57 2.27
CA PHE A 438 -7.13 27.16 2.11
C PHE A 438 -7.41 26.35 3.39
N GLU A 439 -6.96 26.82 4.55
CA GLU A 439 -7.21 26.13 5.83
C GLU A 439 -8.71 26.04 6.16
N ARG A 440 -9.48 27.10 5.91
CA ARG A 440 -10.95 27.06 6.09
C ARG A 440 -11.57 26.03 5.17
N ARG A 441 -11.20 26.03 3.88
CA ARG A 441 -11.71 25.07 2.90
C ARG A 441 -11.42 23.62 3.33
N ILE A 442 -10.18 23.29 3.69
CA ILE A 442 -9.82 21.94 4.13
C ILE A 442 -10.57 21.56 5.40
N ARG A 443 -10.69 22.47 6.38
CA ARG A 443 -11.45 22.19 7.61
C ARG A 443 -12.91 21.87 7.33
N HIS A 444 -13.56 22.61 6.44
CA HIS A 444 -14.93 22.34 6.03
C HIS A 444 -15.04 20.99 5.30
N LEU A 445 -14.13 20.68 4.36
CA LEU A 445 -14.11 19.40 3.66
C LEU A 445 -13.92 18.22 4.63
N ASN A 446 -12.99 18.34 5.58
CA ASN A 446 -12.71 17.30 6.57
C ASN A 446 -13.91 17.08 7.50
N TRP A 447 -14.60 18.16 7.89
CA TRP A 447 -15.81 18.06 8.71
C TRP A 447 -16.95 17.39 7.94
N LEU A 448 -17.21 17.82 6.70
CA LEU A 448 -18.22 17.20 5.84
C LEU A 448 -17.93 15.71 5.62
N LEU A 449 -16.69 15.36 5.34
CA LEU A 449 -16.27 13.96 5.18
C LEU A 449 -16.54 13.15 6.44
N ALA A 450 -16.14 13.66 7.61
CA ALA A 450 -16.37 12.96 8.88
C ALA A 450 -17.86 12.78 9.15
N VAL A 451 -18.68 13.80 8.95
CA VAL A 451 -20.13 13.73 9.17
C VAL A 451 -20.77 12.72 8.21
N CYS A 452 -20.50 12.80 6.90
CA CYS A 452 -21.13 11.94 5.92
C CYS A 452 -20.73 10.46 6.04
N VAL A 453 -19.52 10.17 6.50
CA VAL A 453 -19.02 8.78 6.61
C VAL A 453 -19.36 8.15 7.96
N VAL A 454 -19.42 8.94 9.04
CA VAL A 454 -19.67 8.41 10.38
C VAL A 454 -21.15 8.38 10.74
N SER A 455 -21.96 9.31 10.22
CA SER A 455 -23.38 9.41 10.60
C SER A 455 -24.18 8.13 10.31
N PRO A 456 -24.02 7.40 9.19
CA PRO A 456 -24.84 6.22 8.92
C PRO A 456 -24.54 5.10 9.93
N ALA A 457 -23.26 4.92 10.27
CA ALA A 457 -22.84 3.93 11.26
C ALA A 457 -23.38 4.24 12.66
N VAL A 458 -23.41 5.52 13.05
CA VAL A 458 -23.96 5.92 14.36
C VAL A 458 -25.46 5.68 14.41
N VAL A 459 -26.22 6.07 13.38
CA VAL A 459 -27.68 5.86 13.35
C VAL A 459 -28.00 4.36 13.49
N ALA A 460 -27.28 3.50 12.76
CA ALA A 460 -27.46 2.06 12.85
C ALA A 460 -27.17 1.44 14.22
N MET A 461 -26.38 2.08 15.08
CA MET A 461 -26.18 1.60 16.46
C MET A 461 -27.37 1.89 17.38
N PHE A 462 -28.29 2.77 16.98
CA PHE A 462 -29.45 3.19 17.78
C PHE A 462 -30.80 2.75 17.21
N THR A 463 -30.80 2.09 16.05
CA THR A 463 -31.96 1.46 15.41
C THR A 463 -31.83 -0.05 15.50
#